data_AF-A0A1X7VRX6-F1
#
_entry.id   AF-A0A1X7VRX6-F1
#
_cell.length_a   1.000
_cell.length_b   1.000
_cell.length_c   1.000
_cell.angle_alpha   90.00
_cell.angle_beta   90.00
_cell.angle_gamma   90.00
#
_symmetry.space_group_name_H-M   'P 1'
#
loop_
_entity.id
_entity.type
_entity.pdbx_description
1 polymer ?
#
loop_
_entity_poly.entity_id
_entity_poly.type
_entity_poly.pdbx_seq_one_letter_code
_entity_poly.pdbx_strand_id
1 'polypeptide(L)'
;MVSSPTVITSRLGTPTTKAGHDNRVSSDNAPTSRVEHLRERLNEQGLSSQATELILSSRRTKTNKSYDSLFGRWNHWCTKQGSNPFSGPVSEVANFLATLYQEGYQYNSINAYRSAILSVHEKVDELPVGQDPIITRLVKGVFNVRPPIPRYSNTWDVQRVLNYQGKETPLSLKALTLKTAFLLAITRPSRSADLSQLNTARIRRGMNGVSFLPSVLAKQSRQGKPIEPFYFPAFQANTTLCPVNTLDTYLDKTKQMRGNENRLFISFIEPHKAVTSSSIARWLRTNLEEAGIDSSIFGAHSTRGASASTAARGGVTLKEILKAANWNSESVF
;
A
#
# COMPACT_ATOMS: atom_id res chain seq x y z
N MET A 1 -29.78 -43.79 -21.83
CA MET A 1 -31.18 -43.76 -21.34
C MET A 1 -31.17 -43.17 -19.94
N VAL A 2 -31.91 -42.07 -19.80
CA VAL A 2 -32.55 -41.47 -18.62
C VAL A 2 -32.19 -42.05 -17.25
N SER A 3 -31.67 -41.22 -16.33
CA SER A 3 -32.41 -40.75 -15.14
C SER A 3 -31.50 -39.99 -14.17
N SER A 4 -31.88 -38.74 -13.89
CA SER A 4 -31.45 -37.94 -12.72
C SER A 4 -32.32 -38.33 -11.49
N PRO A 5 -32.34 -37.55 -10.39
CA PRO A 5 -31.52 -37.72 -9.19
C PRO A 5 -32.38 -37.97 -7.92
N THR A 6 -31.77 -38.25 -6.77
CA THR A 6 -32.44 -38.03 -5.47
C THR A 6 -31.45 -37.63 -4.39
N VAL A 7 -31.73 -36.48 -3.78
CA VAL A 7 -31.09 -35.89 -2.60
C VAL A 7 -31.77 -36.46 -1.36
N ILE A 8 -31.02 -36.95 -0.36
CA ILE A 8 -31.47 -36.96 1.04
C ILE A 8 -30.34 -36.55 2.00
N THR A 9 -30.71 -35.63 2.86
CA THR A 9 -30.06 -34.98 4.00
C THR A 9 -29.71 -35.91 5.16
N SER A 10 -28.71 -35.56 5.98
CA SER A 10 -28.86 -35.21 7.42
C SER A 10 -27.60 -35.47 8.24
N ARG A 11 -27.55 -34.80 9.40
CA ARG A 11 -26.39 -34.49 10.24
C ARG A 11 -26.18 -35.51 11.37
N LEU A 12 -24.94 -35.51 11.88
CA LEU A 12 -24.50 -35.63 13.29
C LEU A 12 -24.82 -36.92 14.07
N GLY A 13 -23.74 -37.55 14.55
CA GLY A 13 -23.74 -38.44 15.71
C GLY A 13 -22.31 -38.63 16.24
N THR A 14 -22.01 -38.04 17.39
CA THR A 14 -20.82 -38.30 18.23
C THR A 14 -20.91 -39.66 18.90
N PRO A 15 -19.76 -40.24 19.28
CA PRO A 15 -19.71 -40.97 20.56
C PRO A 15 -18.65 -40.41 21.51
N THR A 16 -19.11 -40.21 22.74
CA THR A 16 -18.37 -40.01 23.99
C THR A 16 -17.55 -41.25 24.38
N THR A 17 -16.33 -41.02 24.90
CA THR A 17 -15.74 -41.91 25.93
C THR A 17 -14.81 -41.14 26.85
N LYS A 18 -14.86 -41.51 28.13
CA LYS A 18 -14.35 -40.80 29.32
C LYS A 18 -12.84 -40.95 29.53
N ALA A 19 -12.28 -39.87 30.07
CA ALA A 19 -11.15 -39.69 30.98
C ALA A 19 -10.23 -40.88 31.29
N GLY A 20 -8.96 -40.73 30.87
CA GLY A 20 -7.77 -41.27 31.54
C GLY A 20 -6.84 -40.09 31.84
N HIS A 21 -6.41 -39.99 33.10
CA HIS A 21 -5.51 -38.96 33.60
C HIS A 21 -4.10 -39.31 33.15
N ASP A 22 -3.49 -38.49 32.28
CA ASP A 22 -2.08 -38.61 31.93
C ASP A 22 -1.47 -37.20 31.84
N ASN A 23 -0.52 -36.93 32.72
CA ASN A 23 0.24 -35.69 32.80
C ASN A 23 1.03 -35.47 31.50
N ARG A 24 0.50 -34.63 30.61
CA ARG A 24 1.28 -34.08 29.49
C ARG A 24 1.61 -32.63 29.77
N VAL A 25 2.92 -32.38 29.82
CA VAL A 25 3.58 -31.08 29.76
C VAL A 25 2.87 -30.20 28.72
N SER A 26 2.47 -29.02 29.17
CA SER A 26 1.76 -28.01 28.38
C SER A 26 2.61 -27.60 27.17
N SER A 27 2.19 -28.02 25.98
CA SER A 27 2.75 -27.55 24.70
C SER A 27 1.85 -26.47 24.10
N ASP A 28 2.48 -25.32 23.86
CA ASP A 28 2.19 -24.37 22.78
C ASP A 28 0.90 -23.52 22.86
N ASN A 29 0.97 -22.48 23.69
CA ASN A 29 0.47 -21.17 23.27
C ASN A 29 1.58 -20.45 22.49
N ALA A 30 1.90 -20.92 21.28
CA ALA A 30 2.73 -20.12 20.37
C ALA A 30 1.89 -18.89 19.96
N PRO A 31 2.33 -17.65 20.25
CA PRO A 31 1.56 -16.46 19.89
C PRO A 31 1.31 -16.44 18.38
N THR A 32 0.03 -16.47 18.01
CA THR A 32 -0.42 -16.58 16.61
C THR A 32 -0.11 -15.31 15.79
N SER A 33 0.29 -14.23 16.47
CA SER A 33 0.54 -12.91 15.90
C SER A 33 1.94 -12.42 16.23
N ARG A 34 2.69 -12.01 15.20
CA ARG A 34 4.02 -11.39 15.31
C ARG A 34 4.07 -10.23 16.31
N VAL A 35 3.01 -9.40 16.33
CA VAL A 35 2.92 -8.24 17.23
C VAL A 35 2.72 -8.67 18.68
N GLU A 36 1.98 -9.76 18.92
CA GLU A 36 1.75 -10.28 20.27
C GLU A 36 3.03 -10.83 20.86
N HIS A 37 3.78 -11.63 20.10
CA HIS A 37 5.10 -12.10 20.52
C HIS A 37 6.05 -10.93 20.86
N LEU A 38 6.03 -9.86 20.06
CA LEU A 38 6.82 -8.67 20.37
C LEU A 38 6.35 -7.98 21.65
N ARG A 39 5.04 -7.94 21.92
CA ARG A 39 4.49 -7.38 23.16
C ARG A 39 4.94 -8.20 24.38
N GLU A 40 4.81 -9.52 24.31
CA GLU A 40 5.24 -10.44 25.37
C GLU A 40 6.71 -10.24 25.72
N ARG A 41 7.61 -10.26 24.72
CA ARG A 41 9.04 -10.03 24.95
C ARG A 41 9.37 -8.67 25.56
N LEU A 42 8.65 -7.61 25.17
CA LEU A 42 8.86 -6.27 25.74
C LEU A 42 8.40 -6.21 27.19
N ASN A 43 7.32 -6.91 27.53
CA ASN A 43 6.83 -7.02 28.90
C ASN A 43 7.80 -7.84 29.78
N GLU A 44 8.38 -8.92 29.25
CA GLU A 44 9.40 -9.72 29.93
C GLU A 44 10.69 -8.93 30.22
N GLN A 45 10.99 -7.90 29.42
CA GLN A 45 12.07 -6.94 29.68
C GLN A 45 11.73 -5.92 30.77
N GLY A 46 10.54 -5.99 31.38
CA GLY A 46 10.10 -5.08 32.43
C GLY A 46 9.61 -3.72 31.93
N LEU A 47 9.28 -3.59 30.64
CA LEU A 47 8.73 -2.35 30.10
C LEU A 47 7.26 -2.16 30.50
N SER A 48 6.86 -0.91 30.75
CA SER A 48 5.47 -0.58 31.03
C SER A 48 4.59 -0.74 29.78
N SER A 49 3.29 -0.98 29.97
CA SER A 49 2.33 -1.08 28.87
C SER A 49 2.35 0.15 27.95
N GLN A 50 2.55 1.35 28.52
CA GLN A 50 2.65 2.59 27.76
C GLN A 50 3.90 2.62 26.86
N ALA A 51 5.06 2.20 27.40
CA ALA A 51 6.29 2.11 26.64
C ALA A 51 6.18 1.05 25.52
N THR A 52 5.63 -0.12 25.85
CA THR A 52 5.40 -1.21 24.90
C THR A 52 4.52 -0.77 23.73
N GLU A 53 3.38 -0.12 23.99
CA GLU A 53 2.51 0.35 22.91
C GLU A 53 3.18 1.42 22.03
N LEU A 54 3.97 2.32 22.61
CA LEU A 54 4.75 3.29 21.82
C LEU A 54 5.80 2.61 20.95
N ILE A 55 6.54 1.62 21.46
CA ILE A 55 7.53 0.85 20.70
C ILE A 55 6.86 0.09 19.55
N LEU A 56 5.71 -0.56 19.81
CA LEU A 56 4.95 -1.27 18.78
C LEU A 56 4.39 -0.32 17.70
N SER A 57 4.11 0.93 18.07
CA SER A 57 3.67 2.00 17.15
C SER A 57 4.78 2.57 16.25
N SER A 58 6.05 2.27 16.54
CA SER A 58 7.20 2.71 15.73
C SER A 58 7.10 2.31 14.26
N ARG A 59 6.38 1.21 13.98
CA ARG A 59 6.03 0.79 12.62
C ARG A 59 4.60 1.19 12.31
N ARG A 60 4.41 1.82 11.14
CA ARG A 60 3.08 2.17 10.62
C ARG A 60 2.21 0.92 10.50
N THR A 61 0.92 1.05 10.78
CA THR A 61 -0.07 -0.05 10.73
C THR A 61 -0.03 -0.85 9.43
N LYS A 62 0.13 -0.19 8.26
CA LYS A 62 0.23 -0.87 6.96
C LYS A 62 1.49 -1.74 6.85
N THR A 63 2.61 -1.29 7.41
CA THR A 63 3.85 -2.07 7.46
C THR A 63 3.68 -3.27 8.40
N ASN A 64 3.08 -3.08 9.58
CA ASN A 64 2.79 -4.17 10.50
C ASN A 64 1.92 -5.24 9.85
N LYS A 65 0.76 -4.87 9.27
CA LYS A 65 -0.10 -5.82 8.55
C LYS A 65 0.62 -6.58 7.42
N SER A 66 1.50 -5.89 6.69
CA SER A 66 2.32 -6.54 5.66
C SER A 66 3.29 -7.55 6.27
N TYR A 67 3.95 -7.21 7.38
CA TYR A 67 4.90 -8.10 8.04
C TYR A 67 4.19 -9.27 8.71
N ASP A 68 3.00 -9.07 9.26
CA ASP A 68 2.21 -10.15 9.86
C ASP A 68 1.81 -11.19 8.80
N SER A 69 1.41 -10.73 7.60
CA SER A 69 1.13 -11.63 6.46
C SER A 69 2.37 -12.40 5.99
N LEU A 70 3.53 -11.73 5.90
CA LEU A 70 4.79 -12.38 5.52
C LEU A 70 5.23 -13.39 6.59
N PHE A 71 5.13 -13.00 7.86
CA PHE A 71 5.46 -13.85 8.99
C PHE A 71 4.54 -15.06 9.09
N GLY A 72 3.25 -14.93 8.78
CA GLY A 72 2.33 -16.07 8.77
C GLY A 72 2.78 -17.20 7.83
N ARG A 73 3.36 -16.86 6.67
CA ARG A 73 3.93 -17.88 5.77
C ARG A 73 5.20 -18.51 6.32
N TRP A 74 6.08 -17.71 6.93
CA TRP A 74 7.28 -18.22 7.60
C TRP A 74 6.90 -19.18 8.74
N ASN A 75 5.97 -18.77 9.60
CA ASN A 75 5.46 -19.59 10.70
C ASN A 75 4.93 -20.94 10.19
N HIS A 76 4.09 -20.92 9.14
CA HIS A 76 3.59 -22.14 8.51
C HIS A 76 4.70 -23.04 7.97
N TRP A 77 5.75 -22.46 7.39
CA TRP A 77 6.91 -23.23 6.93
C TRP A 77 7.67 -23.85 8.11
N CYS A 78 7.90 -23.09 9.19
CA CYS A 78 8.55 -23.60 10.41
C CYS A 78 7.78 -24.76 11.04
N THR A 79 6.44 -24.67 11.10
CA THR A 79 5.59 -25.76 11.60
C THR A 79 5.81 -27.05 10.80
N LYS A 80 5.99 -26.96 9.47
CA LYS A 80 6.29 -28.14 8.64
C LYS A 80 7.68 -28.72 8.86
N GLN A 81 8.65 -27.88 9.21
CA GLN A 81 10.02 -28.31 9.49
C GLN A 81 10.24 -28.70 10.97
N GLY A 82 9.23 -28.58 11.83
CA GLY A 82 9.39 -28.79 13.28
C GLY A 82 10.32 -27.78 13.95
N SER A 83 10.47 -26.58 13.37
CA SER A 83 11.38 -25.52 13.84
C SER A 83 10.63 -24.41 14.58
N ASN A 84 11.29 -23.75 15.53
CA ASN A 84 10.72 -22.59 16.21
C ASN A 84 10.80 -21.34 15.29
N PRO A 85 9.68 -20.66 14.97
CA PRO A 85 9.67 -19.49 14.09
C PRO A 85 10.32 -18.22 14.71
N PHE A 86 10.56 -18.21 16.02
CA PHE A 86 11.11 -17.09 16.77
C PHE A 86 12.60 -17.27 17.11
N SER A 87 13.10 -18.50 17.20
CA SER A 87 14.47 -18.79 17.66
C SER A 87 15.16 -19.94 16.91
N GLY A 88 14.64 -20.31 15.74
CA GLY A 88 15.23 -21.35 14.89
C GLY A 88 16.63 -21.00 14.38
N PRO A 89 17.40 -21.99 13.90
CA PRO A 89 18.75 -21.74 13.42
C PRO A 89 18.76 -20.95 12.11
N VAL A 90 19.85 -20.23 11.85
CA VAL A 90 20.05 -19.41 10.64
C VAL A 90 19.83 -20.21 9.35
N SER A 91 20.18 -21.49 9.35
CA SER A 91 19.99 -22.40 8.22
C SER A 91 18.52 -22.51 7.78
N GLU A 92 17.59 -22.52 8.73
CA GLU A 92 16.15 -22.63 8.44
C GLU A 92 15.63 -21.37 7.75
N VAL A 93 16.07 -20.19 8.23
CA VAL A 93 15.76 -18.92 7.57
C VAL A 93 16.36 -18.90 6.15
N ALA A 94 17.60 -19.34 5.98
CA ALA A 94 18.26 -19.42 4.67
C ALA A 94 17.49 -20.34 3.70
N ASN A 95 17.13 -21.54 4.15
CA ASN A 95 16.40 -22.54 3.37
C ASN A 95 14.99 -22.07 2.99
N PHE A 96 14.30 -21.36 3.89
CA PHE A 96 13.02 -20.74 3.57
C PHE A 96 13.15 -19.66 2.49
N LEU A 97 14.12 -18.74 2.62
CA LEU A 97 14.34 -17.70 1.61
C LEU A 97 14.74 -18.30 0.24
N ALA A 98 15.53 -19.38 0.24
CA ALA A 98 15.84 -20.14 -0.97
C ALA A 98 14.60 -20.81 -1.58
N THR A 99 13.71 -21.36 -0.75
CA THR A 99 12.43 -21.94 -1.20
C THR A 99 11.56 -20.89 -1.88
N LEU A 100 11.43 -19.69 -1.30
CA LEU A 100 10.72 -18.58 -1.95
C LEU A 100 11.34 -18.21 -3.31
N TYR A 101 12.67 -18.25 -3.43
CA TYR A 101 13.32 -17.99 -4.70
C TYR A 101 12.95 -19.02 -5.77
N GLN A 102 12.95 -20.31 -5.41
CA GLN A 102 12.54 -21.43 -6.28
C GLN A 102 11.07 -21.31 -6.71
N GLU A 103 10.20 -20.84 -5.83
CA GLU A 103 8.79 -20.54 -6.13
C GLU A 103 8.59 -19.29 -7.03
N GLY A 104 9.68 -18.63 -7.46
CA GLY A 104 9.62 -17.50 -8.38
C GLY A 104 9.53 -16.11 -7.73
N TYR A 105 9.68 -16.00 -6.40
CA TYR A 105 9.66 -14.69 -5.74
C TYR A 105 10.84 -13.81 -6.19
N GLN A 106 10.57 -12.53 -6.36
CA GLN A 106 11.55 -11.52 -6.76
C GLN A 106 12.39 -11.07 -5.55
N TYR A 107 13.59 -10.53 -5.83
CA TYR A 107 14.51 -10.02 -4.82
C TYR A 107 13.84 -9.14 -3.74
N ASN A 108 13.03 -8.16 -4.16
CA ASN A 108 12.37 -7.23 -3.24
C ASN A 108 11.37 -7.95 -2.30
N SER A 109 10.70 -9.00 -2.79
CA SER A 109 9.77 -9.79 -1.98
C SER A 109 10.53 -10.63 -0.96
N ILE A 110 11.61 -11.31 -1.38
CA ILE A 110 12.47 -12.12 -0.50
C ILE A 110 13.10 -11.23 0.58
N ASN A 111 13.59 -10.04 0.21
CA ASN A 111 14.15 -9.10 1.18
C ASN A 111 13.08 -8.55 2.16
N ALA A 112 11.80 -8.49 1.75
CA ALA A 112 10.70 -8.16 2.66
C ALA A 112 10.43 -9.29 3.66
N TYR A 113 10.45 -10.57 3.22
CA TYR A 113 10.39 -11.72 4.13
C TYR A 113 11.54 -11.71 5.14
N ARG A 114 12.78 -11.54 4.66
CA ARG A 114 13.97 -11.37 5.52
C ARG A 114 13.76 -10.28 6.58
N SER A 115 13.21 -9.13 6.18
CA SER A 115 12.97 -8.01 7.10
C SER A 115 11.85 -8.27 8.10
N ALA A 116 10.82 -9.02 7.70
CA ALA A 116 9.72 -9.41 8.59
C ALA A 116 10.20 -10.43 9.63
N ILE A 117 10.98 -11.44 9.22
CA ILE A 117 11.58 -12.45 10.11
C ILE A 117 12.53 -11.77 11.09
N LEU A 118 13.48 -10.96 10.61
CA LEU A 118 14.39 -10.19 11.48
C LEU A 118 13.65 -9.37 12.53
N SER A 119 12.45 -8.86 12.22
CA SER A 119 11.72 -7.98 13.14
C SER A 119 11.19 -8.67 14.39
N VAL A 120 11.18 -10.00 14.42
CA VAL A 120 10.56 -10.79 15.49
C VAL A 120 11.47 -11.90 16.01
N HIS A 121 12.31 -12.46 15.14
CA HIS A 121 13.27 -13.50 15.49
C HIS A 121 14.29 -13.00 16.54
N GLU A 122 14.69 -13.90 17.43
CA GLU A 122 15.78 -13.72 18.37
C GLU A 122 17.10 -13.51 17.64
N LYS A 123 18.06 -12.92 18.35
CA LYS A 123 19.42 -12.81 17.83
C LYS A 123 20.07 -14.19 17.84
N VAL A 124 20.87 -14.47 16.83
CA VAL A 124 21.76 -15.64 16.79
C VAL A 124 23.19 -15.10 16.82
N ASP A 125 24.00 -15.56 17.77
CA ASP A 125 25.35 -15.06 18.01
C ASP A 125 25.40 -13.52 18.16
N GLU A 126 24.48 -12.96 18.95
CA GLU A 126 24.28 -11.52 19.19
C GLU A 126 23.89 -10.67 17.96
N LEU A 127 23.77 -11.29 16.78
CA LEU A 127 23.38 -10.63 15.55
C LEU A 127 21.88 -10.85 15.25
N PRO A 128 21.16 -9.81 14.76
CA PRO A 128 19.83 -10.02 14.22
C PRO A 128 19.88 -11.02 13.06
N VAL A 129 19.03 -12.05 13.07
CA VAL A 129 19.12 -13.18 12.11
C VAL A 129 19.18 -12.75 10.64
N GLY A 130 18.47 -11.68 10.26
CA GLY A 130 18.51 -11.17 8.88
C GLY A 130 19.84 -10.50 8.52
N GLN A 131 20.69 -10.13 9.47
CA GLN A 131 22.01 -9.52 9.24
C GLN A 131 23.14 -10.54 9.22
N ASP A 132 22.84 -11.81 9.51
CA ASP A 132 23.81 -12.90 9.46
C ASP A 132 24.52 -12.98 8.08
N PRO A 133 25.84 -13.28 8.03
CA PRO A 133 26.60 -13.41 6.78
C PRO A 133 26.00 -14.38 5.76
N ILE A 134 25.43 -15.51 6.19
CA ILE A 134 24.79 -16.49 5.32
C ILE A 134 23.55 -15.88 4.67
N ILE A 135 22.69 -15.23 5.46
CA ILE A 135 21.44 -14.62 4.97
C ILE A 135 21.73 -13.46 4.02
N THR A 136 22.69 -12.60 4.38
CA THR A 136 23.08 -11.46 3.53
C THR A 136 23.70 -11.91 2.21
N ARG A 137 24.57 -12.93 2.22
CA ARG A 137 25.14 -13.52 1.00
C ARG A 137 24.08 -14.21 0.14
N LEU A 138 23.13 -14.93 0.75
CA LEU A 138 22.03 -15.57 0.03
C LEU A 138 21.17 -14.53 -0.71
N VAL A 139 20.77 -13.45 -0.03
CA VAL A 139 19.98 -12.37 -0.64
C VAL A 139 20.77 -11.63 -1.73
N LYS A 140 22.10 -11.47 -1.57
CA LYS A 140 22.98 -10.98 -2.63
C LYS A 140 23.03 -11.93 -3.84
N GLY A 141 23.05 -13.24 -3.61
CA GLY A 141 22.94 -14.25 -4.66
C GLY A 141 21.63 -14.13 -5.44
N VAL A 142 20.51 -13.98 -4.73
CA VAL A 142 19.19 -13.73 -5.35
C VAL A 142 19.22 -12.49 -6.24
N PHE A 143 19.82 -11.38 -5.78
CA PHE A 143 19.95 -10.17 -6.59
C PHE A 143 20.77 -10.41 -7.87
N ASN A 144 21.91 -11.09 -7.76
CA ASN A 144 22.80 -11.32 -8.90
C ASN A 144 22.16 -12.24 -9.95
N VAL A 145 21.45 -13.28 -9.52
CA VAL A 145 20.85 -14.26 -10.44
C VAL A 145 19.51 -13.75 -11.00
N ARG A 146 18.74 -12.99 -10.22
CA ARG A 146 17.44 -12.41 -10.62
C ARG A 146 17.38 -10.94 -10.22
N PRO A 147 18.09 -10.05 -10.95
CA PRO A 147 18.09 -8.63 -10.65
C PRO A 147 16.69 -8.02 -10.85
N PRO A 148 16.26 -7.06 -10.01
CA PRO A 148 14.99 -6.37 -10.21
C PRO A 148 14.97 -5.60 -11.54
N ILE A 149 13.99 -5.91 -12.39
CA ILE A 149 13.76 -5.18 -13.63
C ILE A 149 12.68 -4.11 -13.39
N PRO A 150 12.87 -2.85 -13.86
CA PRO A 150 11.83 -1.84 -13.80
C PRO A 150 10.54 -2.32 -14.47
N ARG A 151 9.39 -2.06 -13.83
CA ARG A 151 8.09 -2.45 -14.38
C ARG A 151 7.75 -1.72 -15.69
N TYR A 152 8.20 -0.48 -15.84
CA TYR A 152 7.93 0.35 -17.01
C TYR A 152 9.26 0.73 -17.66
N SER A 153 9.38 0.45 -18.95
CA SER A 153 10.53 0.88 -19.78
C SER A 153 10.30 2.25 -20.41
N ASN A 154 9.05 2.70 -20.50
CA ASN A 154 8.65 3.99 -21.07
C ASN A 154 7.43 4.56 -20.32
N THR A 155 7.07 5.81 -20.64
CA THR A 155 5.83 6.45 -20.18
C THR A 155 4.79 6.52 -21.30
N TRP A 156 3.51 6.55 -20.95
CA TRP A 156 2.43 6.84 -21.88
C TRP A 156 2.33 8.34 -22.22
N ASP A 157 1.64 8.67 -23.31
CA ASP A 157 1.47 10.05 -23.79
C ASP A 157 0.45 10.83 -22.94
N VAL A 158 0.94 11.84 -22.22
CA VAL A 158 0.12 12.70 -21.37
C VAL A 158 -0.90 13.50 -22.16
N GLN A 159 -0.58 13.94 -23.37
CA GLN A 159 -1.48 14.77 -24.17
C GLN A 159 -2.73 14.00 -24.59
N ARG A 160 -2.59 12.73 -24.96
CA ARG A 160 -3.74 11.85 -25.24
C ARG A 160 -4.75 11.84 -24.09
N VAL A 161 -4.27 11.71 -22.84
CA VAL A 161 -5.18 11.66 -21.69
C VAL A 161 -5.73 13.05 -21.35
N LEU A 162 -4.93 14.12 -21.47
CA LEU A 162 -5.43 15.49 -21.28
C LEU A 162 -6.52 15.85 -22.29
N ASN A 163 -6.37 15.44 -23.57
CA ASN A 163 -7.40 15.62 -24.59
C ASN A 163 -8.70 14.89 -24.20
N TYR A 164 -8.61 13.66 -23.67
CA TYR A 164 -9.77 12.95 -23.13
C TYR A 164 -10.43 13.70 -21.96
N GLN A 165 -9.63 14.29 -21.06
CA GLN A 165 -10.14 15.10 -19.94
C GLN A 165 -10.75 16.43 -20.40
N GLY A 166 -10.42 16.90 -21.61
CA GLY A 166 -10.92 18.13 -22.21
C GLY A 166 -12.40 18.12 -22.58
N LYS A 167 -13.12 17.01 -22.39
CA LYS A 167 -14.57 16.92 -22.64
C LYS A 167 -15.35 17.89 -21.74
N GLU A 168 -16.27 18.63 -22.36
CA GLU A 168 -17.10 19.65 -21.71
C GLU A 168 -18.35 19.07 -20.99
N THR A 169 -18.99 19.92 -20.19
CA THR A 169 -20.14 19.62 -19.32
C THR A 169 -21.47 19.52 -20.08
N PRO A 170 -22.49 18.79 -19.54
CA PRO A 170 -22.55 18.21 -18.20
C PRO A 170 -21.97 16.80 -18.10
N LEU A 171 -21.09 16.59 -17.10
CA LEU A 171 -20.52 15.28 -16.77
C LEU A 171 -21.39 14.55 -15.74
N SER A 172 -21.54 13.24 -15.90
CA SER A 172 -22.11 12.37 -14.85
C SER A 172 -21.28 12.45 -13.56
N LEU A 173 -21.86 12.10 -12.40
CA LEU A 173 -21.11 12.11 -11.14
C LEU A 173 -19.86 11.21 -11.22
N LYS A 174 -19.98 10.04 -11.86
CA LYS A 174 -18.86 9.13 -12.14
C LYS A 174 -17.78 9.84 -12.97
N ALA A 175 -18.12 10.40 -14.13
CA ALA A 175 -17.16 11.06 -15.01
C ALA A 175 -16.46 12.24 -14.32
N LEU A 176 -17.21 13.08 -13.60
CA LEU A 176 -16.66 14.20 -12.84
C LEU A 176 -15.71 13.73 -11.72
N THR A 177 -16.06 12.66 -11.01
CA THR A 177 -15.23 12.07 -9.96
C THR A 177 -13.90 11.56 -10.54
N LEU A 178 -13.97 10.82 -11.64
CA LEU A 178 -12.81 10.27 -12.35
C LEU A 178 -11.90 11.39 -12.87
N LYS A 179 -12.48 12.43 -13.50
CA LYS A 179 -11.74 13.62 -13.97
C LYS A 179 -11.06 14.37 -12.83
N THR A 180 -11.77 14.62 -11.73
CA THR A 180 -11.22 15.29 -10.54
C THR A 180 -10.05 14.50 -9.97
N ALA A 181 -10.21 13.18 -9.78
CA ALA A 181 -9.14 12.33 -9.26
C ALA A 181 -7.90 12.34 -10.17
N PHE A 182 -8.10 12.29 -11.48
CA PHE A 182 -7.01 12.29 -12.45
C PHE A 182 -6.28 13.63 -12.51
N LEU A 183 -7.00 14.75 -12.62
CA LEU A 183 -6.39 16.08 -12.69
C LEU A 183 -5.60 16.43 -11.42
N LEU A 184 -6.09 16.05 -10.24
CA LEU A 184 -5.31 16.17 -9.01
C LEU A 184 -4.06 15.27 -9.04
N ALA A 185 -4.19 14.00 -9.47
CA ALA A 185 -3.08 13.06 -9.54
C ALA A 185 -1.96 13.48 -10.49
N ILE A 186 -2.30 14.08 -11.63
CA ILE A 186 -1.34 14.45 -12.67
C ILE A 186 -0.67 15.79 -12.36
N THR A 187 -1.39 16.76 -11.78
CA THR A 187 -0.85 18.10 -11.48
C THR A 187 0.15 18.06 -10.33
N ARG A 188 -0.17 17.28 -9.30
CA ARG A 188 0.78 16.94 -8.23
C ARG A 188 0.93 15.43 -8.27
N PRO A 189 2.05 14.84 -8.75
CA PRO A 189 2.29 13.40 -8.91
C PRO A 189 2.09 12.58 -7.62
N SER A 190 0.83 12.46 -7.19
CA SER A 190 0.40 12.00 -5.88
C SER A 190 0.07 10.52 -5.94
N ARG A 191 0.30 9.79 -4.85
CA ARG A 191 -0.14 8.39 -4.79
C ARG A 191 -1.64 8.36 -4.55
N SER A 192 -2.30 7.28 -4.97
CA SER A 192 -3.71 7.06 -4.65
C SER A 192 -3.98 7.06 -3.13
N ALA A 193 -3.00 6.63 -2.33
CA ALA A 193 -3.05 6.71 -0.87
C ALA A 193 -3.09 8.17 -0.38
N ASP A 194 -2.32 9.05 -1.00
CA ASP A 194 -2.28 10.46 -0.63
C ASP A 194 -3.61 11.14 -0.99
N LEU A 195 -4.13 10.88 -2.21
CA LEU A 195 -5.42 11.39 -2.67
C LEU A 195 -6.59 10.89 -1.80
N SER A 196 -6.53 9.63 -1.33
CA SER A 196 -7.58 9.07 -0.45
C SER A 196 -7.63 9.75 0.93
N GLN A 197 -6.58 10.47 1.31
CA GLN A 197 -6.48 11.11 2.60
C GLN A 197 -6.90 12.58 2.60
N LEU A 198 -7.04 13.19 1.42
CA LEU A 198 -7.52 14.57 1.27
C LEU A 198 -8.86 14.74 1.98
N ASN A 199 -9.03 15.87 2.67
CA ASN A 199 -10.16 16.10 3.57
C ASN A 199 -10.77 17.48 3.30
N THR A 200 -12.08 17.53 3.10
CA THR A 200 -12.83 18.74 2.75
C THR A 200 -12.83 19.79 3.87
N ALA A 201 -12.83 19.36 5.13
CA ALA A 201 -12.75 20.25 6.30
C ALA A 201 -11.35 20.88 6.48
N ARG A 202 -10.36 20.45 5.69
CA ARG A 202 -8.96 20.92 5.77
C ARG A 202 -8.49 21.58 4.48
N ILE A 203 -9.42 22.13 3.70
CA ILE A 203 -9.14 22.90 2.48
C ILE A 203 -8.76 24.34 2.86
N ARG A 204 -7.70 24.85 2.24
CA ARG A 204 -7.34 26.27 2.21
C ARG A 204 -7.29 26.74 0.76
N ARG A 205 -8.13 27.71 0.43
CA ARG A 205 -8.12 28.36 -0.89
C ARG A 205 -7.15 29.53 -0.86
N GLY A 206 -6.36 29.67 -1.92
CA GLY A 206 -5.52 30.84 -2.18
C GLY A 206 -5.79 31.38 -3.57
N MET A 207 -5.17 32.51 -3.90
CA MET A 207 -5.36 33.18 -5.20
C MET A 207 -4.99 32.30 -6.40
N ASN A 208 -3.93 31.50 -6.25
CA ASN A 208 -3.35 30.71 -7.33
C ASN A 208 -3.66 29.21 -7.25
N GLY A 209 -4.51 28.78 -6.32
CA GLY A 209 -4.86 27.36 -6.19
C GLY A 209 -5.42 26.94 -4.84
N VAL A 210 -5.42 25.64 -4.60
CA VAL A 210 -6.01 25.03 -3.40
C VAL A 210 -4.98 24.17 -2.68
N SER A 211 -4.93 24.28 -1.35
CA SER A 211 -4.13 23.43 -0.47
C SER A 211 -5.00 22.56 0.42
N PHE A 212 -4.62 21.31 0.62
CA PHE A 212 -5.19 20.46 1.67
C PHE A 212 -4.15 20.25 2.78
N LEU A 213 -4.52 20.57 4.02
CA LEU A 213 -3.68 20.28 5.18
C LEU A 213 -3.74 18.79 5.50
N PRO A 214 -2.59 18.11 5.67
CA PRO A 214 -2.59 16.68 6.01
C PRO A 214 -3.25 16.45 7.36
N SER A 215 -4.13 15.45 7.43
CA SER A 215 -4.76 14.98 8.66
C SER A 215 -4.00 13.83 9.32
N VAL A 216 -3.13 13.18 8.56
CA VAL A 216 -2.32 12.02 8.97
C VAL A 216 -0.99 12.04 8.23
N LEU A 217 -0.03 11.25 8.71
CA LEU A 217 1.28 11.09 8.06
C LEU A 217 1.14 10.34 6.72
N ALA A 218 1.49 10.99 5.62
CA ALA A 218 1.63 10.37 4.31
C ALA A 218 2.80 9.37 4.30
N LYS A 219 2.85 8.43 3.34
CA LYS A 219 3.92 7.39 3.27
C LYS A 219 5.33 8.00 3.29
N GLN A 220 5.49 9.18 2.73
CA GLN A 220 6.78 9.88 2.63
C GLN A 220 7.08 10.80 3.82
N SER A 221 6.16 10.98 4.77
CA SER A 221 6.45 11.74 5.99
C SER A 221 7.54 11.06 6.81
N ARG A 222 8.51 11.85 7.28
CA ARG A 222 9.66 11.38 8.07
C ARG A 222 9.79 12.24 9.33
N GLN A 223 10.34 11.65 10.38
CA GLN A 223 10.72 12.41 11.57
C GLN A 223 11.71 13.52 11.19
N GLY A 224 11.57 14.70 11.80
CA GLY A 224 12.41 15.86 11.52
C GLY A 224 12.15 16.56 10.17
N LYS A 225 11.12 16.17 9.41
CA LYS A 225 10.69 16.89 8.20
C LYS A 225 9.29 17.48 8.39
N PRO A 226 9.06 18.73 7.93
CA PRO A 226 7.74 19.34 8.02
C PRO A 226 6.70 18.54 7.22
N ILE A 227 5.48 18.51 7.73
CA ILE A 227 4.34 17.91 7.05
C ILE A 227 3.80 18.94 6.06
N GLU A 228 4.19 18.81 4.80
CA GLU A 228 3.84 19.76 3.76
C GLU A 228 2.38 19.61 3.28
N PRO A 229 1.65 20.72 3.06
CA PRO A 229 0.34 20.71 2.44
C PRO A 229 0.33 20.10 1.03
N PHE A 230 -0.84 19.54 0.66
CA PHE A 230 -1.12 19.13 -0.71
C PHE A 230 -1.63 20.33 -1.51
N TYR A 231 -0.72 21.04 -2.16
CA TYR A 231 -1.03 22.16 -3.04
C TYR A 231 -1.31 21.70 -4.47
N PHE A 232 -2.38 22.25 -5.05
CA PHE A 232 -2.81 22.07 -6.44
C PHE A 232 -3.01 23.46 -7.07
N PRO A 233 -2.20 23.83 -8.08
CA PRO A 233 -2.32 25.12 -8.76
C PRO A 233 -3.57 25.19 -9.63
N ALA A 234 -4.18 26.38 -9.71
CA ALA A 234 -5.23 26.66 -10.69
C ALA A 234 -4.59 26.83 -12.08
N PHE A 235 -5.23 26.28 -13.12
CA PHE A 235 -4.81 26.43 -14.51
C PHE A 235 -5.73 27.42 -15.23
N GLN A 236 -5.43 28.71 -15.07
CA GLN A 236 -6.29 29.80 -15.57
C GLN A 236 -6.37 29.82 -17.11
N ALA A 237 -5.31 29.40 -17.80
CA ALA A 237 -5.28 29.38 -19.27
C ALA A 237 -6.24 28.33 -19.89
N ASN A 238 -6.65 27.31 -19.12
CA ASN A 238 -7.64 26.33 -19.57
C ASN A 238 -8.46 25.83 -18.39
N THR A 239 -9.64 26.42 -18.22
CA THR A 239 -10.56 26.11 -17.12
C THR A 239 -11.12 24.69 -17.20
N THR A 240 -11.26 24.12 -18.40
CA THR A 240 -11.73 22.73 -18.62
C THR A 240 -10.73 21.69 -18.10
N LEU A 241 -9.43 21.99 -18.15
CA LEU A 241 -8.36 21.15 -17.60
C LEU A 241 -7.89 21.61 -16.22
N CYS A 242 -8.51 22.65 -15.65
CA CYS A 242 -8.08 23.17 -14.37
C CYS A 242 -8.49 22.22 -13.22
N PRO A 243 -7.52 21.74 -12.41
CA PRO A 243 -7.81 20.87 -11.29
C PRO A 243 -8.66 21.57 -10.22
N VAL A 244 -8.51 22.89 -10.06
CA VAL A 244 -9.26 23.68 -9.07
C VAL A 244 -10.71 23.88 -9.52
N ASN A 245 -10.96 24.31 -10.77
CA ASN A 245 -12.33 24.46 -11.28
C ASN A 245 -13.09 23.12 -11.26
N THR A 246 -12.42 22.04 -11.68
CA THR A 246 -13.00 20.69 -11.64
C THR A 246 -13.30 20.26 -10.21
N LEU A 247 -12.38 20.51 -9.27
CA LEU A 247 -12.57 20.24 -7.84
C LEU A 247 -13.79 20.99 -7.28
N ASP A 248 -13.95 22.26 -7.64
CA ASP A 248 -15.06 23.08 -7.15
C ASP A 248 -16.40 22.56 -7.66
N THR A 249 -16.48 22.24 -8.95
CA THR A 249 -17.67 21.61 -9.53
C THR A 249 -17.98 20.26 -8.86
N TYR A 250 -16.95 19.47 -8.55
CA TYR A 250 -17.12 18.21 -7.83
C TYR A 250 -17.62 18.41 -6.40
N LEU A 251 -17.05 19.36 -5.65
CA LEU A 251 -17.48 19.66 -4.29
C LEU A 251 -18.93 20.14 -4.25
N ASP A 252 -19.32 21.03 -5.16
CA ASP A 252 -20.68 21.53 -5.28
C ASP A 252 -21.66 20.39 -5.61
N LYS A 253 -21.34 19.60 -6.63
CA LYS A 253 -22.19 18.46 -7.04
C LYS A 253 -22.36 17.44 -5.94
N THR A 254 -21.34 17.23 -5.09
CA THR A 254 -21.36 16.22 -4.02
C THR A 254 -21.84 16.75 -2.67
N LYS A 255 -22.05 18.07 -2.51
CA LYS A 255 -22.30 18.72 -1.22
C LYS A 255 -23.42 18.05 -0.41
N GLN A 256 -24.56 17.78 -1.04
CA GLN A 256 -25.74 17.20 -0.38
C GLN A 256 -25.63 15.68 -0.14
N MET A 257 -24.80 14.97 -0.92
CA MET A 257 -24.64 13.51 -0.83
C MET A 257 -23.69 13.04 0.29
N ARG A 258 -22.86 13.95 0.82
CA ARG A 258 -21.75 13.58 1.72
C ARG A 258 -22.18 13.16 3.11
N GLY A 259 -23.34 13.62 3.61
CA GLY A 259 -23.69 13.47 5.02
C GLY A 259 -22.55 13.95 5.92
N ASN A 260 -22.01 13.05 6.76
CA ASN A 260 -20.89 13.35 7.68
C ASN A 260 -19.50 13.00 7.10
N GLU A 261 -19.40 12.65 5.82
CA GLU A 261 -18.13 12.25 5.18
C GLU A 261 -17.24 13.46 4.87
N ASN A 262 -16.11 13.54 5.58
CA ASN A 262 -15.12 14.62 5.41
C ASN A 262 -13.98 14.26 4.44
N ARG A 263 -13.93 13.03 3.91
CA ARG A 263 -12.95 12.69 2.86
C ARG A 263 -13.33 13.38 1.55
N LEU A 264 -12.33 13.88 0.81
CA LEU A 264 -12.57 14.55 -0.45
C LEU A 264 -13.36 13.65 -1.40
N PHE A 265 -12.85 12.44 -1.63
CA PHE A 265 -13.49 11.48 -2.52
C PHE A 265 -14.45 10.57 -1.78
N ILE A 266 -15.71 10.62 -2.22
CA ILE A 266 -16.78 9.70 -1.85
C ILE A 266 -17.15 8.80 -3.02
N SER A 267 -17.74 7.64 -2.74
CA SER A 267 -18.28 6.75 -3.76
C SER A 267 -19.32 7.49 -4.59
N PHE A 268 -19.28 7.37 -5.92
CA PHE A 268 -20.35 7.85 -6.80
C PHE A 268 -21.57 6.92 -6.82
N ILE A 269 -21.50 5.80 -6.09
CA ILE A 269 -22.60 4.86 -5.83
C ILE A 269 -23.03 5.05 -4.36
N GLU A 270 -24.34 5.02 -4.10
CA GLU A 270 -24.88 4.97 -2.75
C GLU A 270 -24.24 3.83 -1.92
N PRO A 271 -24.01 4.02 -0.61
CA PRO A 271 -24.43 5.15 0.23
C PRO A 271 -23.37 6.27 0.32
N HIS A 272 -22.62 6.53 -0.76
CA HIS A 272 -21.72 7.70 -0.87
C HIS A 272 -20.66 7.83 0.22
N LYS A 273 -20.14 6.70 0.70
CA LYS A 273 -19.08 6.65 1.73
C LYS A 273 -17.72 7.05 1.18
N ALA A 274 -16.82 7.46 2.07
CA ALA A 274 -15.41 7.68 1.75
C ALA A 274 -14.79 6.49 1.02
N VAL A 275 -14.00 6.76 -0.02
CA VAL A 275 -13.35 5.70 -0.80
C VAL A 275 -11.94 5.39 -0.32
N THR A 276 -11.48 4.19 -0.62
CA THR A 276 -10.13 3.74 -0.29
C THR A 276 -9.11 4.14 -1.35
N SER A 277 -7.81 4.03 -1.01
CA SER A 277 -6.72 4.19 -1.98
C SER A 277 -6.80 3.21 -3.17
N SER A 278 -7.43 2.05 -2.99
CA SER A 278 -7.61 1.06 -4.07
C SER A 278 -8.69 1.52 -5.05
N SER A 279 -9.77 2.12 -4.56
CA SER A 279 -10.81 2.70 -5.40
C SER A 279 -10.25 3.83 -6.28
N ILE A 280 -9.45 4.74 -5.70
CA ILE A 280 -8.80 5.81 -6.47
C ILE A 280 -7.84 5.23 -7.49
N ALA A 281 -7.02 4.22 -7.13
CA ALA A 281 -6.14 3.57 -8.09
C ALA A 281 -6.93 2.97 -9.26
N ARG A 282 -8.09 2.33 -8.99
CA ARG A 282 -8.98 1.84 -10.04
C ARG A 282 -9.49 2.97 -10.94
N TRP A 283 -9.94 4.09 -10.37
CA TRP A 283 -10.40 5.24 -11.15
C TRP A 283 -9.31 5.86 -12.03
N LEU A 284 -8.09 5.96 -11.53
CA LEU A 284 -6.95 6.42 -12.33
C LEU A 284 -6.67 5.46 -13.49
N ARG A 285 -6.71 4.14 -13.24
CA ARG A 285 -6.56 3.14 -14.30
C ARG A 285 -7.69 3.23 -15.33
N THR A 286 -8.93 3.37 -14.89
CA THR A 286 -10.09 3.53 -15.78
C THR A 286 -9.96 4.78 -16.66
N ASN A 287 -9.47 5.91 -16.14
CA ASN A 287 -9.19 7.08 -16.97
C ASN A 287 -8.14 6.80 -18.06
N LEU A 288 -7.09 6.03 -17.75
CA LEU A 288 -6.10 5.63 -18.74
C LEU A 288 -6.73 4.75 -19.82
N GLU A 289 -7.52 3.75 -19.43
CA GLU A 289 -8.26 2.86 -20.34
C GLU A 289 -9.20 3.63 -21.27
N GLU A 290 -10.04 4.50 -20.70
CA GLU A 290 -11.01 5.31 -21.44
C GLU A 290 -10.35 6.34 -22.37
N ALA A 291 -9.11 6.75 -22.07
CA ALA A 291 -8.29 7.59 -22.93
C ALA A 291 -7.50 6.80 -24.00
N GLY A 292 -7.64 5.47 -24.07
CA GLY A 292 -6.94 4.63 -25.03
C GLY A 292 -5.47 4.36 -24.68
N ILE A 293 -5.13 4.36 -23.38
CA ILE A 293 -3.85 3.88 -22.87
C ILE A 293 -4.01 2.42 -22.43
N ASP A 294 -3.06 1.57 -22.85
CA ASP A 294 -3.07 0.16 -22.48
C ASP A 294 -2.82 -0.03 -20.97
N SER A 295 -3.86 -0.41 -20.25
CA SER A 295 -3.83 -0.61 -18.81
C SER A 295 -3.37 -2.00 -18.37
N SER A 296 -3.13 -2.92 -19.30
CA SER A 296 -2.42 -4.17 -19.03
C SER A 296 -0.95 -3.89 -18.73
N ILE A 297 -0.39 -2.90 -19.43
CA ILE A 297 0.96 -2.38 -19.22
C ILE A 297 0.93 -1.35 -18.08
N PHE A 298 0.18 -0.26 -18.24
CA PHE A 298 0.25 0.90 -17.36
C PHE A 298 -0.80 0.91 -16.25
N GLY A 299 -0.34 0.76 -15.00
CA GLY A 299 -1.20 0.90 -13.83
C GLY A 299 -1.31 2.34 -13.34
N ALA A 300 -2.18 2.59 -12.36
CA ALA A 300 -2.39 3.92 -11.74
C ALA A 300 -1.11 4.61 -11.23
N HIS A 301 -0.08 3.84 -10.84
CA HIS A 301 1.17 4.43 -10.36
C HIS A 301 2.00 5.08 -11.49
N SER A 302 1.79 4.64 -12.74
CA SER A 302 2.50 5.17 -13.91
C SER A 302 2.23 6.65 -14.16
N THR A 303 1.08 7.17 -13.73
CA THR A 303 0.72 8.61 -13.83
C THR A 303 1.76 9.53 -13.23
N ARG A 304 2.43 9.08 -12.16
CA ARG A 304 3.45 9.89 -11.49
C ARG A 304 4.68 10.05 -12.37
N GLY A 305 5.16 8.93 -12.94
CA GLY A 305 6.28 8.93 -13.88
C GLY A 305 5.92 9.72 -15.13
N ALA A 306 4.80 9.40 -15.79
CA ALA A 306 4.37 10.08 -17.01
C ALA A 306 4.23 11.60 -16.86
N SER A 307 3.67 12.07 -15.74
CA SER A 307 3.58 13.50 -15.42
C SER A 307 4.97 14.13 -15.29
N ALA A 308 5.84 13.55 -14.47
CA ALA A 308 7.17 14.08 -14.21
C ALA A 308 8.07 14.07 -15.45
N SER A 309 8.09 12.99 -16.23
CA SER A 309 8.87 12.91 -17.47
C SER A 309 8.33 13.88 -18.53
N THR A 310 7.01 14.13 -18.58
CA THR A 310 6.43 15.15 -19.47
C THR A 310 6.80 16.56 -19.04
N ALA A 311 6.75 16.86 -17.73
CA ALA A 311 7.19 18.15 -17.21
C ALA A 311 8.67 18.43 -17.51
N ALA A 312 9.53 17.41 -17.36
CA ALA A 312 10.95 17.52 -17.71
C ALA A 312 11.15 17.81 -19.20
N ARG A 313 10.44 17.09 -20.09
CA ARG A 313 10.46 17.37 -21.54
C ARG A 313 9.94 18.77 -21.88
N GLY A 314 9.02 19.30 -21.09
CA GLY A 314 8.48 20.66 -21.20
C GLY A 314 9.37 21.75 -20.59
N GLY A 315 10.57 21.41 -20.11
CA GLY A 315 11.54 22.39 -19.59
C GLY A 315 11.36 22.76 -18.11
N VAL A 316 10.48 22.08 -17.36
CA VAL A 316 10.35 22.30 -15.91
C VAL A 316 11.61 21.79 -15.21
N THR A 317 12.14 22.56 -14.25
CA THR A 317 13.40 22.21 -13.61
C THR A 317 13.27 20.94 -12.76
N LEU A 318 14.34 20.15 -12.69
CA LEU A 318 14.37 18.94 -11.87
C LEU A 318 13.99 19.22 -10.40
N LYS A 319 14.48 20.34 -9.85
CA LYS A 319 14.18 20.78 -8.48
C LYS A 319 12.69 20.96 -8.25
N GLU A 320 11.98 21.56 -9.20
CA GLU A 320 10.53 21.78 -9.12
C GLU A 320 9.75 20.46 -9.25
N ILE A 321 10.16 19.58 -10.17
CA ILE A 321 9.55 18.26 -10.34
C ILE A 321 9.68 17.42 -9.06
N LEU A 322 10.88 17.34 -8.49
CA LEU A 322 11.14 16.61 -7.24
C LEU A 322 10.34 17.19 -6.07
N LYS A 323 10.23 18.53 -5.98
CA LYS A 323 9.41 19.21 -4.97
C LYS A 323 7.93 18.89 -5.14
N ALA A 324 7.39 18.94 -6.37
CA ALA A 324 5.99 18.66 -6.66
C ALA A 324 5.61 17.20 -6.41
N ALA A 325 6.48 16.26 -6.78
CA ALA A 325 6.27 14.82 -6.62
C ALA A 325 6.63 14.28 -5.22
N ASN A 326 7.23 15.12 -4.38
CA ASN A 326 7.79 14.77 -3.07
C ASN A 326 8.79 13.60 -3.18
N TRP A 327 9.81 13.78 -4.01
CA TRP A 327 10.88 12.83 -4.31
C TRP A 327 12.26 13.36 -3.93
N ASN A 328 13.17 12.42 -3.61
CA ASN A 328 14.56 12.73 -3.25
C ASN A 328 15.55 12.57 -4.42
N SER A 329 15.14 11.90 -5.49
CA SER A 329 16.01 11.54 -6.61
C SER A 329 15.18 11.44 -7.89
N GLU A 330 15.82 11.74 -9.01
CA GLU A 330 15.25 11.66 -10.36
C GLU A 330 15.08 10.23 -10.86
N SER A 331 15.80 9.25 -10.29
CA SER A 331 15.74 7.80 -10.62
C SER A 331 14.34 7.16 -10.50
N VAL A 332 13.33 7.94 -10.13
CA VAL A 332 11.94 7.52 -9.95
C VAL A 332 11.07 7.80 -11.19
N PHE A 333 11.54 8.58 -12.17
CA PHE A 333 10.79 8.95 -13.38
C PHE A 333 11.68 9.20 -14.60
#